data_AF-C9SVC3-F1
#
_entry.id   AF-C9SVC3-F1
#
_cell.length_a   1.000
_cell.length_b   1.000
_cell.length_c   1.000
_cell.angle_alpha   90.00
_cell.angle_beta   90.00
_cell.angle_gamma   90.00
#
_symmetry.space_group_name_H-M   'P 1'
#
loop_
_entity.id
_entity.type
_entity.pdbx_description
1 polymer ?
#
loop_
_entity_poly.entity_id
_entity_poly.type
_entity_poly.pdbx_seq_one_letter_code
_entity_poly.pdbx_strand_id
1 'polypeptide(L)'
;MVNKRAERTTDSRARPSVSLNMVVYDCQNVTWTGVREVLFRNAHVKPDSYPMEVIGLKAFYGFQMTIDEHMKRVLRGDFAAASRLERRWADYMQANEEAGATGAGHRRRRRRAREAQMLHADEEEGGIAHGGRRRARTVAAACAVM
;
A
#
# COMPACT_ATOMS: atom_id res chain seq x y z
N MET A 1 -15.75 0.69 -4.77
CA MET A 1 -15.76 -0.41 -3.79
C MET A 1 -15.50 0.09 -2.36
N VAL A 2 -14.48 0.91 -2.11
CA VAL A 2 -14.19 1.48 -0.76
C VAL A 2 -15.19 2.57 -0.33
N ASN A 3 -15.61 3.48 -1.23
CA ASN A 3 -16.60 4.54 -0.92
C ASN A 3 -17.98 4.02 -0.45
N LYS A 4 -18.30 2.74 -0.67
CA LYS A 4 -19.55 2.13 -0.19
C LYS A 4 -19.42 1.49 1.21
N ARG A 5 -18.19 1.21 1.66
CA ARG A 5 -17.91 0.58 2.97
C ARG A 5 -17.53 1.61 4.04
N ALA A 6 -16.76 2.63 3.67
CA ALA A 6 -16.22 3.55 4.65
C ALA A 6 -17.33 4.35 5.33
N GLU A 7 -17.55 4.08 6.61
CA GLU A 7 -18.44 4.87 7.45
C GLU A 7 -17.96 6.33 7.47
N ARG A 8 -18.90 7.27 7.38
CA ARG A 8 -18.62 8.70 7.38
C ARG A 8 -19.54 9.40 8.36
N THR A 9 -19.04 10.48 8.94
CA THR A 9 -19.78 11.26 9.92
C THR A 9 -19.84 12.72 9.53
N THR A 10 -20.87 13.42 9.99
CA THR A 10 -20.98 14.88 9.91
C THR A 10 -20.29 15.56 11.10
N ASP A 11 -19.93 14.82 12.15
CA ASP A 11 -19.24 15.36 13.32
C ASP A 11 -17.75 15.60 13.03
N SER A 12 -17.35 16.86 13.05
CA SER A 12 -15.95 17.29 12.83
C SER A 12 -15.01 16.94 13.98
N ARG A 13 -15.53 16.60 15.16
CA ARG A 13 -14.73 16.22 16.33
C ARG A 13 -14.40 14.73 16.35
N ALA A 14 -15.19 13.94 15.64
CA ALA A 14 -14.95 12.51 15.50
C ALA A 14 -13.56 12.26 14.89
N ARG A 15 -12.96 11.14 15.28
CA ARG A 15 -11.62 10.75 14.86
C ARG A 15 -11.68 9.44 14.08
N PRO A 16 -11.00 9.34 12.94
CA PRO A 16 -10.98 8.12 12.16
C PRO A 16 -10.22 7.01 12.89
N SER A 17 -10.61 5.77 12.62
CA SER A 17 -9.94 4.55 13.05
C SER A 17 -9.47 3.75 11.84
N VAL A 18 -8.46 2.90 12.03
CA VAL A 18 -7.95 2.03 10.97
C VAL A 18 -8.88 0.82 10.84
N SER A 19 -9.55 0.69 9.69
CA SER A 19 -10.45 -0.46 9.42
C SER A 19 -9.80 -1.57 8.60
N LEU A 20 -8.78 -1.23 7.82
CA LEU A 20 -7.99 -2.15 7.02
C LEU A 20 -6.51 -1.83 7.23
N ASN A 21 -5.69 -2.84 7.50
CA ASN A 21 -4.24 -2.65 7.65
C ASN A 21 -3.50 -3.50 6.62
N MET A 22 -2.78 -2.83 5.72
CA MET A 22 -2.05 -3.47 4.63
C MET A 22 -0.55 -3.31 4.83
N VAL A 23 0.17 -4.43 4.72
CA VAL A 23 1.64 -4.43 4.69
C VAL A 23 2.08 -4.85 3.30
N VAL A 24 2.73 -3.94 2.59
CA VAL A 24 3.11 -4.15 1.19
C VAL A 24 4.63 -4.21 1.09
N TYR A 25 5.10 -5.36 0.62
CA TYR A 25 6.52 -5.62 0.41
C TYR A 25 6.95 -5.21 -1.01
N ASP A 26 8.17 -4.71 -1.12
CA ASP A 26 8.75 -4.09 -2.31
C ASP A 26 8.67 -4.95 -3.58
N CYS A 27 7.63 -4.74 -4.39
CA CYS A 27 7.47 -5.30 -5.73
C CYS A 27 7.25 -4.16 -6.76
N GLN A 28 7.36 -4.46 -8.05
CA GLN A 28 7.18 -3.45 -9.12
C GLN A 28 5.78 -2.82 -9.15
N ASN A 29 4.80 -3.45 -8.51
CA ASN A 29 3.43 -2.97 -8.48
C ASN A 29 3.18 -1.98 -7.32
N VAL A 30 4.13 -1.83 -6.40
CA VAL A 30 4.05 -0.82 -5.32
C VAL A 30 4.66 0.47 -5.82
N THR A 31 3.83 1.32 -6.42
CA THR A 31 4.25 2.61 -6.96
C THR A 31 3.90 3.78 -6.05
N TRP A 32 4.58 4.92 -6.21
CA TRP A 32 4.18 6.15 -5.54
C TRP A 32 2.73 6.52 -5.89
N THR A 33 2.31 6.34 -7.14
CA THR A 33 0.92 6.56 -7.55
C THR A 33 -0.07 5.74 -6.73
N GLY A 34 0.21 4.45 -6.51
CA GLY A 34 -0.65 3.57 -5.70
C GLY A 34 -0.68 3.98 -4.23
N VAL A 35 0.48 4.29 -3.65
CA VAL A 35 0.57 4.80 -2.26
C VAL A 35 -0.21 6.11 -2.12
N ARG A 36 -0.02 7.04 -3.06
CA ARG A 36 -0.64 8.36 -3.05
C ARG A 36 -2.16 8.28 -3.15
N GLU A 37 -2.72 7.35 -3.90
CA GLU A 37 -4.18 7.12 -3.91
C GLU A 37 -4.70 6.73 -2.52
N VAL A 38 -3.99 5.86 -1.80
CA VAL A 38 -4.37 5.50 -0.41
C VAL A 38 -4.31 6.72 0.51
N LEU A 39 -3.23 7.50 0.44
CA LEU A 39 -3.09 8.73 1.24
C LEU A 39 -4.20 9.74 0.89
N PHE A 40 -4.48 9.95 -0.39
CA PHE A 40 -5.53 10.83 -0.85
C PHE A 40 -6.90 10.40 -0.29
N ARG A 41 -7.23 9.11 -0.36
CA ARG A 41 -8.49 8.57 0.17
C ARG A 41 -8.62 8.75 1.67
N ASN A 42 -7.56 8.49 2.43
CA ASN A 42 -7.54 8.66 3.89
C ASN A 42 -7.77 10.12 4.32
N ALA A 43 -7.35 11.08 3.51
CA ALA A 43 -7.51 12.51 3.77
C ALA A 43 -8.70 13.16 3.05
N HIS A 44 -9.45 12.41 2.24
CA HIS A 44 -10.51 12.97 1.40
C HIS A 44 -11.77 13.30 2.22
N VAL A 45 -11.93 14.60 2.51
CA VAL A 45 -13.12 15.17 3.14
C VAL A 45 -14.09 15.64 2.05
N LYS A 46 -15.36 15.29 2.23
CA LYS A 46 -16.48 15.81 1.43
C LYS A 46 -17.15 16.94 2.22
N PRO A 47 -17.91 17.85 1.57
CA PRO A 47 -18.73 18.82 2.29
C PRO A 47 -19.56 18.10 3.37
N ASP A 48 -19.46 18.58 4.60
CA ASP A 48 -20.15 18.06 5.79
C ASP A 48 -19.96 16.56 6.07
N SER A 49 -18.90 15.95 5.56
CA SER A 49 -18.71 14.51 5.71
C SER A 49 -17.23 14.13 5.82
N TYR A 50 -16.87 13.61 6.98
CA TYR A 50 -15.53 13.19 7.37
C TYR A 50 -15.41 11.66 7.34
N PRO A 51 -14.26 11.11 6.91
CA PRO A 51 -14.02 9.67 6.97
C PRO A 51 -13.87 9.21 8.43
N MET A 52 -14.55 8.11 8.80
CA MET A 52 -14.37 7.44 10.10
C MET A 52 -13.47 6.20 10.01
N GLU A 53 -13.27 5.70 8.79
CA GLU A 53 -12.46 4.54 8.51
C GLU A 53 -11.35 4.88 7.53
N VAL A 54 -10.13 4.46 7.86
CA VAL A 54 -8.94 4.70 7.03
C VAL A 54 -8.13 3.43 6.85
N ILE A 55 -7.35 3.40 5.77
CA ILE A 55 -6.49 2.26 5.45
C ILE A 55 -5.09 2.51 6.03
N GLY A 56 -4.71 1.69 7.00
CA GLY A 56 -3.34 1.57 7.49
C GLY A 56 -2.45 1.00 6.40
N LEU A 57 -1.33 1.66 6.12
CA LEU A 57 -0.39 1.22 5.09
C LEU A 57 1.01 1.14 5.70
N LYS A 58 1.69 0.03 5.47
CA LYS A 58 3.12 -0.11 5.72
C LYS A 58 3.79 -0.50 4.41
N ALA A 59 4.81 0.23 4.01
CA ALA A 59 5.53 0.00 2.76
C ALA A 59 7.03 -0.08 3.06
N PHE A 60 7.67 -1.16 2.63
CA PHE A 60 9.12 -1.27 2.72
C PHE A 60 9.74 -0.50 1.56
N TYR A 61 10.49 0.58 1.86
CA TYR A 61 11.23 1.58 1.03
C TYR A 61 10.85 3.02 1.43
N GLY A 62 11.45 4.04 0.78
CA GLY A 62 11.46 5.46 1.18
C GLY A 62 10.11 6.17 1.38
N PHE A 63 8.99 5.48 1.14
CA PHE A 63 7.64 5.99 1.37
C PHE A 63 7.20 5.91 2.83
N GLN A 64 7.78 5.00 3.64
CA GLN A 64 7.31 4.71 5.00
C GLN A 64 7.19 5.97 5.86
N MET A 65 8.20 6.85 5.82
CA MET A 65 8.20 8.10 6.59
C MET A 65 7.02 9.01 6.22
N THR A 66 6.72 9.16 4.93
CA THR A 66 5.59 9.98 4.46
C THR A 66 4.27 9.34 4.83
N ILE A 67 4.16 8.01 4.75
CA ILE A 67 2.97 7.27 5.14
C ILE A 67 2.71 7.45 6.64
N ASP A 68 3.73 7.29 7.50
CA ASP A 68 3.60 7.44 8.94
C ASP A 68 3.20 8.86 9.33
N GLU A 69 3.85 9.86 8.76
CA GLU A 69 3.54 11.27 9.02
C GLU A 69 2.14 11.66 8.53
N HIS A 70 1.71 11.11 7.39
CA HIS A 70 0.35 11.29 6.91
C HIS A 70 -0.66 10.62 7.86
N MET A 71 -0.42 9.37 8.25
CA MET A 71 -1.31 8.62 9.13
C MET A 71 -1.47 9.29 10.50
N LYS A 72 -0.38 9.80 11.09
CA LYS A 72 -0.44 10.58 12.34
C LYS A 72 -1.39 11.78 12.24
N ARG A 73 -1.40 12.49 11.11
CA ARG A 73 -2.26 13.67 10.89
C ARG A 73 -3.71 13.27 10.68
N VAL A 74 -3.94 12.21 9.91
CA VAL A 74 -5.28 11.64 9.66
C VAL A 74 -5.93 11.18 10.97
N LEU A 75 -5.23 10.40 11.79
CA LEU A 75 -5.77 9.91 13.08
C LEU A 75 -6.00 11.05 14.10
N ARG A 76 -5.29 12.17 13.97
CA ARG A 76 -5.56 13.39 14.74
C ARG A 76 -6.80 14.15 14.23
N GLY A 77 -7.32 13.81 13.05
CA GLY A 77 -8.41 14.52 12.36
C GLY A 77 -7.96 15.77 11.59
N ASP A 78 -6.66 15.99 11.42
CA ASP A 78 -6.12 17.10 10.62
C ASP A 78 -5.93 16.67 9.15
N PHE A 79 -7.06 16.47 8.47
CA PHE A 79 -7.10 16.05 7.06
C PHE A 79 -6.49 17.09 6.11
N ALA A 80 -6.56 18.38 6.48
CA ALA A 80 -5.98 19.46 5.69
C ALA A 80 -4.44 19.41 5.73
N ALA A 81 -3.83 19.21 6.90
CA ALA A 81 -2.38 19.01 6.99
C ALA A 81 -1.93 17.72 6.32
N ALA A 82 -2.70 16.64 6.43
CA ALA A 82 -2.42 15.38 5.74
C ALA A 82 -2.39 15.56 4.21
N SER A 83 -3.36 16.30 3.66
CA SER A 83 -3.43 16.62 2.23
C SER A 83 -2.29 17.53 1.78
N ARG A 84 -1.90 18.53 2.58
CA ARG A 84 -0.74 19.40 2.26
C ARG A 84 0.57 18.61 2.25
N LEU A 85 0.74 17.66 3.16
CA LEU A 85 1.90 16.79 3.20
C LEU A 85 1.98 15.95 1.92
N GLU A 86 0.89 15.28 1.54
CA GLU A 86 0.82 14.47 0.31
C GLU A 86 1.21 15.30 -0.92
N ARG A 87 0.61 16.48 -1.10
CA ARG A 87 0.93 17.37 -2.24
C ARG A 87 2.38 17.85 -2.25
N ARG A 88 2.94 18.21 -1.08
CA ARG A 88 4.33 18.68 -0.98
C ARG A 88 5.33 17.59 -1.39
N TRP A 89 5.05 16.34 -1.02
CA TRP A 89 5.95 15.22 -1.30
C TRP A 89 5.68 14.58 -2.67
N ALA A 90 4.61 14.96 -3.36
CA ALA A 90 4.18 14.36 -4.61
C ALA A 90 5.28 14.36 -5.69
N ASP A 91 5.87 15.53 -5.96
CA ASP A 91 6.88 15.67 -7.02
C ASP A 91 8.20 15.00 -6.64
N TYR A 92 8.61 15.14 -5.37
CA TYR A 92 9.82 14.49 -4.87
C TYR A 92 9.73 12.96 -4.92
N MET A 93 8.59 12.40 -4.50
CA MET A 93 8.40 10.95 -4.48
C MET A 93 8.29 10.35 -5.88
N GLN A 94 7.62 11.07 -6.80
CA GLN A 94 7.58 10.72 -8.22
C GLN A 94 8.98 10.72 -8.83
N ALA A 95 9.76 11.79 -8.62
CA ALA A 95 11.12 11.90 -9.14
C ALA A 95 12.08 10.86 -8.53
N ASN A 96 11.95 10.56 -7.24
CA ASN A 96 12.76 9.55 -6.57
C ASN A 96 12.44 8.12 -7.07
N GLU A 97 11.17 7.83 -7.36
CA GLU A 97 10.77 6.58 -7.99
C GLU A 97 11.32 6.45 -9.43
N GLU A 98 11.22 7.50 -10.23
CA GLU A 98 11.77 7.55 -11.60
C GLU A 98 13.30 7.43 -11.62
N ALA A 99 14.01 8.09 -10.69
CA ALA A 99 15.45 7.95 -10.53
C ALA A 99 15.85 6.54 -10.04
N GLY A 100 15.04 5.94 -9.17
CA GLY A 100 15.22 4.58 -8.68
C GLY A 100 14.95 3.49 -9.72
N ALA A 101 14.21 3.82 -10.79
CA ALA A 101 13.83 2.88 -11.85
C ALA A 101 15.02 2.41 -12.71
N THR A 102 16.17 3.08 -12.66
CA THR A 102 17.37 2.72 -13.45
C THR A 102 18.53 2.20 -12.59
N GLY A 103 18.42 2.25 -11.25
CA GLY A 103 19.49 1.92 -10.30
C GLY A 103 19.64 0.44 -9.94
N ALA A 104 20.63 0.12 -9.09
CA ALA A 104 20.88 -1.24 -8.58
C ALA A 104 19.69 -1.85 -7.82
N GLY A 105 18.86 -1.00 -7.18
CA GLY A 105 17.60 -1.41 -6.54
C GLY A 105 16.57 -1.96 -7.54
N HIS A 106 16.53 -1.41 -8.76
CA HIS A 106 15.62 -1.87 -9.82
C HIS A 106 15.90 -3.31 -10.25
N ARG A 107 17.17 -3.71 -10.36
CA ARG A 107 17.55 -5.10 -10.70
C ARG A 107 17.09 -6.09 -9.63
N ARG A 108 17.30 -5.76 -8.35
CA ARG A 108 16.86 -6.58 -7.21
C ARG A 108 15.32 -6.67 -7.15
N ARG A 109 14.62 -5.56 -7.42
CA ARG A 109 13.15 -5.49 -7.48
C ARG A 109 12.58 -6.30 -8.64
N ARG A 110 13.16 -6.22 -9.85
CA ARG A 110 12.79 -7.06 -11.01
C ARG A 110 12.95 -8.55 -10.71
N ARG A 111 14.05 -8.93 -10.04
CA ARG A 111 14.28 -10.33 -9.66
C ARG A 111 13.19 -10.84 -8.72
N ARG A 112 12.88 -10.11 -7.65
CA ARG A 112 11.81 -10.50 -6.71
C ARG A 112 10.43 -10.52 -7.36
N ALA A 113 10.14 -9.58 -8.27
CA ALA A 113 8.88 -9.57 -9.01
C ALA A 113 8.73 -10.78 -9.93
N ARG A 114 9.80 -11.21 -10.62
CA ARG A 114 9.80 -12.45 -11.41
C ARG A 114 9.64 -13.68 -10.54
N GLU A 115 10.35 -13.74 -9.40
CA GLU A 115 10.21 -14.83 -8.43
C GLU A 115 8.76 -14.91 -7.92
N ALA A 116 8.12 -13.77 -7.62
CA ALA A 116 6.72 -13.71 -7.22
C ALA A 116 5.74 -14.12 -8.35
N GLN A 117 5.99 -13.69 -9.59
CA GLN A 117 5.17 -14.07 -10.75
C GLN A 117 5.25 -15.57 -11.05
N MET A 118 6.44 -16.17 -10.98
CA MET A 118 6.59 -17.61 -11.16
C MET A 118 5.88 -18.40 -10.06
N LEU A 119 5.94 -17.92 -8.81
CA LEU A 119 5.19 -18.54 -7.70
C LEU A 119 3.68 -18.49 -7.92
N HIS A 120 3.13 -17.38 -8.43
CA HIS A 120 1.70 -17.28 -8.76
C HIS A 120 1.28 -18.12 -9.97
N ALA A 121 2.13 -18.24 -11.00
CA ALA A 121 1.86 -19.11 -12.14
C ALA A 121 1.80 -20.59 -11.74
N ASP A 122 2.69 -21.01 -10.84
CA ASP A 122 2.68 -22.37 -10.27
C ASP A 122 1.44 -22.64 -9.37
N GLU A 123 0.83 -21.60 -8.79
CA GLU A 123 -0.41 -21.71 -7.99
C GLU A 123 -1.68 -21.84 -8.86
N GLU A 124 -1.72 -21.22 -10.03
CA GLU A 124 -2.84 -21.29 -10.97
C GLU A 124 -2.89 -22.66 -11.71
N GLU A 125 -1.74 -23.31 -11.87
CA GLU A 125 -1.60 -24.63 -12.52
C GLU A 125 -1.68 -25.82 -11.55
N GLY A 126 -2.23 -25.60 -10.35
CA GLY A 126 -2.41 -26.59 -9.29
C GLY A 126 -3.60 -27.53 -9.50
N GLY A 127 -3.67 -28.20 -10.65
CA GLY A 127 -4.68 -29.23 -10.94
C GLY A 127 -4.13 -30.36 -11.79
N ILE A 128 -3.63 -31.41 -11.12
CA ILE A 128 -3.32 -32.76 -11.64
C ILE A 128 -1.85 -33.01 -12.06
N ALA A 129 -1.16 -33.72 -11.14
CA ALA A 129 -0.11 -34.71 -11.35
C ALA A 129 1.16 -34.33 -12.15
N HIS A 130 2.31 -34.31 -11.46
CA HIS A 130 3.46 -35.14 -11.86
C HIS A 130 4.41 -35.40 -10.67
N GLY A 131 4.62 -36.69 -10.41
CA GLY A 131 5.48 -37.21 -9.35
C GLY A 131 6.95 -36.86 -9.57
N GLY A 132 7.56 -36.32 -8.53
CA GLY A 132 8.99 -36.09 -8.44
C GLY A 132 9.29 -35.44 -7.10
N ARG A 133 10.03 -36.15 -6.24
CA ARG A 133 10.36 -35.78 -4.86
C ARG A 133 10.99 -34.38 -4.77
N ARG A 134 10.17 -33.33 -4.71
CA ARG A 134 10.60 -32.00 -4.30
C ARG A 134 10.51 -31.97 -2.78
N ARG A 135 11.68 -31.89 -2.13
CA ARG A 135 11.77 -31.62 -0.68
C ARG A 135 10.79 -30.50 -0.37
N ALA A 136 9.83 -30.79 0.50
CA ALA A 136 8.87 -29.82 1.02
C ALA A 136 9.65 -28.65 1.62
N ARG A 137 9.90 -27.62 0.80
CA ARG A 137 10.12 -26.28 1.31
C ARG A 137 8.73 -25.89 1.78
N THR A 138 8.53 -25.91 3.08
CA THR A 138 7.35 -25.39 3.75
C THR A 138 6.97 -24.05 3.10
N VAL A 139 5.95 -24.08 2.27
CA VAL A 139 5.40 -22.95 1.52
C VAL A 139 4.56 -22.12 2.50
N ALA A 140 5.21 -21.57 3.51
CA ALA A 140 4.57 -20.81 4.58
C ALA A 140 5.06 -19.37 4.54
N ALA A 141 4.93 -18.70 3.38
CA ALA A 141 5.06 -17.25 3.27
C ALA A 141 4.66 -16.77 1.85
N ALA A 142 3.55 -17.27 1.32
CA ALA A 142 2.85 -16.53 0.28
C ALA A 142 2.35 -15.22 0.92
N CYS A 143 2.54 -14.08 0.27
CA CYS A 143 1.93 -12.82 0.68
C CYS A 143 0.40 -13.00 0.63
N ALA A 144 -0.17 -13.49 1.73
CA ALA A 144 -1.59 -13.45 1.95
C ALA A 144 -1.98 -11.98 2.15
N VAL A 145 -2.87 -11.49 1.29
CA VAL A 145 -3.70 -10.34 1.65
C VAL A 145 -4.63 -10.86 2.76
N MET A 146 -4.29 -10.55 4.02
CA MET A 146 -5.26 -10.62 5.12
C MET A 146 -6.00 -9.29 5.21
#